data_AF-A0A385BSA7-F1
#
_entry.id   AF-A0A385BSA7-F1
#
_cell.length_a   1.000
_cell.length_b   1.000
_cell.length_c   1.000
_cell.angle_alpha   90.00
_cell.angle_beta   90.00
_cell.angle_gamma   90.00
#
_symmetry.space_group_name_H-M   'P 1'
#
loop_
_entity.id
_entity.type
_entity.pdbx_description
1 polymer ?
#
loop_
_entity_poly.entity_id
_entity_poly.type
_entity_poly.pdbx_seq_one_letter_code
_entity_poly.pdbx_strand_id
1 'polypeptide(L)'
;MNKIKNLFTVITVVTLTLSSCSSLKTLSNGKQIDKNLVGIWEGSETDKQVQGLKKDWQMTRSDDGTFILNFKTTYEGETEELIEKGNWWVKGKLFFEYHENSDETDTYKYVLLNKDQAKFEMINTEVEFEDKNYTFIDTRVSDTKSKDSAKDGLSIENAIKVKSIAEEYEYARKNCHDCELLGQSLLEHKGKPYDELRFKNADGQEVSYYFDISSFYGKW
;
A
#
# COMPACT_ATOMS: atom_id res chain seq x y z
N MET A 1 -71.41 -3.55 -37.90
CA MET A 1 -69.98 -3.88 -38.03
C MET A 1 -69.14 -2.73 -37.49
N ASN A 2 -68.44 -3.03 -36.39
CA ASN A 2 -67.24 -2.46 -35.76
C ASN A 2 -66.98 -0.94 -35.73
N LYS A 3 -67.07 -0.40 -34.51
CA LYS A 3 -66.42 0.82 -34.02
C LYS A 3 -64.94 0.51 -33.74
N ILE A 4 -64.00 1.30 -34.24
CA ILE A 4 -62.61 1.30 -33.78
C ILE A 4 -62.33 2.65 -33.13
N LYS A 5 -62.17 2.64 -31.80
CA LYS A 5 -61.69 3.77 -31.02
C LYS A 5 -60.16 3.73 -31.06
N ASN A 6 -59.54 4.75 -31.66
CA ASN A 6 -58.09 4.93 -31.60
C ASN A 6 -57.70 5.39 -30.19
N LEU A 7 -57.08 4.50 -29.43
CA LEU A 7 -56.47 4.78 -28.14
C LEU A 7 -55.04 5.27 -28.40
N PHE A 8 -54.80 6.57 -28.25
CA PHE A 8 -53.45 7.13 -28.23
C PHE A 8 -52.80 6.78 -26.89
N THR A 9 -52.01 5.71 -26.87
CA THR A 9 -51.15 5.37 -25.73
C THR A 9 -49.91 6.26 -25.78
N VAL A 10 -49.84 7.25 -24.90
CA VAL A 10 -48.61 8.04 -24.67
C VAL A 10 -47.65 7.13 -23.89
N ILE A 11 -46.61 6.64 -24.56
CA ILE A 11 -45.51 5.92 -23.93
C ILE A 11 -44.59 6.96 -23.28
N THR A 12 -44.81 7.22 -22.00
CA THR A 12 -43.87 8.00 -21.18
C THR A 12 -42.63 7.16 -20.95
N VAL A 13 -41.58 7.39 -21.75
CA VAL A 13 -40.26 6.79 -21.54
C VAL A 13 -39.68 7.38 -20.26
N VAL A 14 -39.84 6.66 -19.15
CA VAL A 14 -39.14 6.95 -17.89
C VAL A 14 -37.67 6.61 -18.11
N THR A 15 -36.86 7.60 -18.48
CA THR A 15 -35.41 7.48 -18.46
C THR A 15 -34.97 7.35 -17.01
N LEU A 16 -34.78 6.12 -16.54
CA LEU A 16 -33.98 5.87 -15.34
C LEU A 16 -32.56 6.37 -15.64
N THR A 17 -32.25 7.59 -15.24
CA THR A 17 -30.88 8.05 -15.10
C THR A 17 -30.27 7.24 -13.97
N LEU A 18 -29.62 6.13 -14.30
CA LEU A 18 -28.69 5.46 -13.41
C LEU A 18 -27.62 6.51 -13.09
N SER A 19 -27.75 7.14 -11.92
CA SER A 19 -26.69 7.97 -11.36
C SER A 19 -25.52 7.05 -11.02
N SER A 20 -24.70 6.74 -12.02
CA SER A 20 -23.37 6.20 -11.80
C SER A 20 -22.65 7.22 -10.94
N CYS A 21 -22.46 6.89 -9.67
CA CYS A 21 -21.61 7.65 -8.76
C CYS A 21 -20.24 7.74 -9.46
N SER A 22 -19.91 8.91 -10.00
CA SER A 22 -18.66 9.10 -10.73
C SER A 22 -17.50 8.90 -9.75
N SER A 23 -16.65 7.91 -10.01
CA SER A 23 -15.44 7.70 -9.22
C SER A 23 -14.39 8.77 -9.48
N LEU A 24 -14.57 9.63 -10.48
CA LEU A 24 -13.59 10.67 -10.84
C LEU A 24 -13.72 11.92 -9.97
N LYS A 25 -12.59 12.39 -9.45
CA LYS A 25 -12.40 13.70 -8.79
C LYS A 25 -11.50 14.56 -9.67
N THR A 26 -11.93 15.79 -9.97
CA THR A 26 -11.09 16.78 -10.66
C THR A 26 -10.34 17.62 -9.63
N LEU A 27 -9.03 17.74 -9.79
CA LEU A 27 -8.17 18.58 -8.97
C LEU A 27 -8.18 20.04 -9.45
N SER A 28 -7.65 20.96 -8.65
CA SER A 28 -7.56 22.39 -9.00
C SER A 28 -6.74 22.67 -10.26
N ASN A 29 -5.77 21.80 -10.57
CA ASN A 29 -4.95 21.85 -11.79
C ASN A 29 -5.61 21.19 -13.01
N GLY A 30 -6.87 20.76 -12.92
CA GLY A 30 -7.63 20.12 -14.00
C GLY A 30 -7.32 18.64 -14.23
N LYS A 31 -6.33 18.06 -13.55
CA LYS A 31 -6.07 16.61 -13.59
C LYS A 31 -7.20 15.84 -12.91
N GLN A 32 -7.44 14.60 -13.37
CA GLN A 32 -8.48 13.73 -12.83
C GLN A 32 -7.87 12.61 -11.99
N ILE A 33 -8.56 12.25 -10.92
CA ILE A 33 -8.22 11.18 -9.98
C ILE A 33 -9.35 10.17 -9.99
N ASP A 34 -9.05 8.89 -10.25
CA ASP A 34 -10.01 7.81 -10.04
C ASP A 34 -9.99 7.40 -8.57
N LYS A 35 -11.05 7.73 -7.83
CA LYS A 35 -11.18 7.38 -6.40
C LYS A 35 -11.07 5.87 -6.15
N ASN A 36 -11.34 5.04 -7.16
CA ASN A 36 -11.15 3.59 -7.03
C ASN A 36 -9.67 3.20 -6.98
N LEU A 37 -8.74 4.06 -7.39
CA LEU A 37 -7.29 3.83 -7.30
C LEU A 37 -6.65 4.48 -6.06
N VAL A 38 -7.40 5.29 -5.30
CA VAL A 38 -6.92 5.86 -4.03
C VAL A 38 -6.76 4.76 -2.99
N GLY A 39 -5.66 4.79 -2.24
CA GLY A 39 -5.34 3.83 -1.18
C GLY A 39 -3.92 3.28 -1.26
N ILE A 40 -3.66 2.24 -0.49
CA ILE A 40 -2.37 1.53 -0.47
C ILE A 40 -2.49 0.28 -1.35
N TRP A 41 -1.49 0.07 -2.19
CA TRP A 41 -1.42 -1.01 -3.16
C TRP A 41 -0.07 -1.69 -3.07
N GLU A 42 -0.05 -3.01 -3.20
CA GLU A 42 1.15 -3.82 -3.24
C GLU A 42 1.22 -4.61 -4.54
N GLY A 43 2.43 -4.95 -4.95
CA GLY A 43 2.66 -5.88 -6.04
C GLY A 43 4.08 -6.40 -6.03
N SER A 44 4.33 -7.37 -6.88
CA SER A 44 5.65 -7.94 -7.07
C SER A 44 5.83 -8.50 -8.46
N GLU A 45 7.08 -8.64 -8.85
CA GLU A 45 7.51 -9.25 -10.09
C GLU A 45 8.81 -10.03 -9.93
N THR A 46 9.08 -10.88 -10.91
CA THR A 46 10.36 -11.56 -11.06
C THR A 46 10.62 -11.72 -12.56
N ASP A 47 11.84 -11.43 -12.99
CA ASP A 47 12.33 -11.60 -14.37
C ASP A 47 11.53 -10.85 -15.44
N LYS A 48 10.87 -9.74 -15.09
CA LYS A 48 10.04 -8.98 -16.03
C LYS A 48 10.70 -7.74 -16.62
N GLN A 49 11.48 -7.01 -15.83
CA GLN A 49 12.25 -5.86 -16.33
C GLN A 49 13.61 -6.31 -16.85
N VAL A 50 14.32 -7.12 -16.06
CA VAL A 50 15.61 -7.73 -16.35
C VAL A 50 15.62 -9.15 -15.79
N GLN A 51 16.20 -10.12 -16.50
CA GLN A 51 16.38 -11.48 -15.99
C GLN A 51 17.19 -11.49 -14.68
N GLY A 52 16.69 -12.19 -13.66
CA GLY A 52 17.31 -12.29 -12.33
C GLY A 52 16.84 -11.22 -11.34
N LEU A 53 16.10 -10.20 -11.81
CA LEU A 53 15.56 -9.15 -10.95
C LEU A 53 14.25 -9.60 -10.29
N LYS A 54 14.21 -9.53 -8.97
CA LYS A 54 12.97 -9.53 -8.19
C LYS A 54 12.69 -8.11 -7.72
N LYS A 55 11.45 -7.65 -7.87
CA LYS A 55 11.01 -6.35 -7.37
C LYS A 55 9.68 -6.50 -6.65
N ASP A 56 9.60 -5.97 -5.44
CA ASP A 56 8.39 -5.87 -4.64
C ASP A 56 8.11 -4.39 -4.40
N TRP A 57 6.84 -3.98 -4.39
CA TRP A 57 6.49 -2.57 -4.16
C TRP A 57 5.26 -2.42 -3.29
N GLN A 58 5.20 -1.28 -2.59
CA GLN A 58 4.03 -0.75 -1.94
C GLN A 58 3.86 0.73 -2.31
N MET A 59 2.76 1.06 -2.98
CA MET A 59 2.41 2.40 -3.42
C MET A 59 1.22 2.94 -2.63
N THR A 60 1.38 4.12 -2.04
CA THR A 60 0.28 4.91 -1.49
C THR A 60 -0.15 5.94 -2.52
N ARG A 61 -1.40 5.89 -2.97
CA ARG A 61 -2.01 6.86 -3.89
C ARG A 61 -3.02 7.72 -3.13
N SER A 62 -2.68 8.99 -2.92
CA SER A 62 -3.53 9.96 -2.22
C SER A 62 -4.58 10.56 -3.15
N ASP A 63 -5.71 10.99 -2.59
CA ASP A 63 -6.82 11.58 -3.35
C ASP A 63 -6.57 13.03 -3.83
N ASP A 64 -5.45 13.61 -3.43
CA ASP A 64 -4.92 14.89 -3.91
C ASP A 64 -4.02 14.77 -5.14
N GLY A 65 -3.79 13.54 -5.61
CA GLY A 65 -2.93 13.25 -6.76
C GLY A 65 -1.45 13.14 -6.43
N THR A 66 -1.07 12.97 -5.16
CA THR A 66 0.29 12.59 -4.75
C THR A 66 0.42 11.07 -4.59
N PHE A 67 1.65 10.55 -4.72
CA PHE A 67 1.98 9.19 -4.33
C PHE A 67 3.30 9.08 -3.57
N ILE A 68 3.43 7.98 -2.82
CA ILE A 68 4.68 7.48 -2.26
C ILE A 68 4.82 6.03 -2.69
N LEU A 69 5.93 5.68 -3.33
CA LEU A 69 6.24 4.34 -3.79
C LEU A 69 7.46 3.85 -3.01
N ASN A 70 7.30 2.79 -2.24
CA ASN A 70 8.42 2.07 -1.63
C ASN A 70 8.64 0.82 -2.47
N PHE A 71 9.85 0.59 -2.97
CA PHE A 71 10.15 -0.65 -3.65
C PHE A 71 11.45 -1.26 -3.14
N LYS A 72 11.46 -2.59 -3.17
CA LYS A 72 12.59 -3.43 -2.83
C LYS A 72 12.99 -4.16 -4.09
N THR A 73 14.24 -4.02 -4.50
CA THR A 73 14.82 -4.83 -5.58
C THR A 73 15.79 -5.83 -4.98
N THR A 74 15.80 -7.02 -5.56
CA THR A 74 16.83 -8.03 -5.29
C THR A 74 17.38 -8.49 -6.63
N TYR A 75 18.68 -8.31 -6.83
CA TYR A 75 19.38 -8.69 -8.05
C TYR A 75 20.76 -9.26 -7.68
N GLU A 76 21.11 -10.42 -8.24
CA GLU A 76 22.38 -11.12 -7.96
C GLU A 76 22.70 -11.32 -6.45
N GLY A 77 21.66 -11.40 -5.61
CA GLY A 77 21.79 -11.59 -4.16
C GLY A 77 21.94 -10.28 -3.37
N GLU A 78 22.09 -9.14 -4.05
CA GLU A 78 22.07 -7.82 -3.44
C GLU A 78 20.63 -7.32 -3.33
N THR A 79 20.34 -6.56 -2.28
CA THR A 79 19.00 -6.02 -2.02
C THR A 79 19.08 -4.53 -1.76
N GLU A 80 18.26 -3.77 -2.48
CA GLU A 80 18.13 -2.33 -2.32
C GLU A 80 16.68 -1.95 -2.04
N GLU A 81 16.49 -0.98 -1.16
CA GLU A 81 15.18 -0.39 -0.85
C GLU A 81 15.20 1.10 -1.16
N LEU A 82 14.21 1.55 -1.92
CA LEU A 82 14.13 2.91 -2.44
C LEU A 82 12.72 3.46 -2.22
N ILE A 83 12.67 4.77 -1.97
CA ILE A 83 11.42 5.52 -1.82
C ILE A 83 11.37 6.58 -2.91
N GLU A 84 10.33 6.52 -3.72
CA GLU A 84 10.00 7.51 -4.73
C GLU A 84 8.72 8.25 -4.36
N LYS A 85 8.62 9.48 -4.84
CA LYS A 85 7.48 10.36 -4.63
C LYS A 85 7.13 11.04 -5.94
N GLY A 86 5.87 11.42 -6.04
CA GLY A 86 5.47 12.37 -7.06
C GLY A 86 3.96 12.43 -7.21
N ASN A 87 3.50 12.58 -8.45
CA ASN A 87 2.10 12.83 -8.74
C ASN A 87 1.50 11.78 -9.66
N TRP A 88 0.22 11.48 -9.47
CA TRP A 88 -0.53 10.59 -10.33
C TRP A 88 -1.84 11.21 -10.78
N TRP A 89 -2.30 10.79 -11.97
CA TRP A 89 -3.61 11.16 -12.49
C TRP A 89 -4.07 10.16 -13.55
N VAL A 90 -5.34 10.27 -13.94
CA VAL A 90 -5.93 9.48 -15.01
C VAL A 90 -6.46 10.36 -16.14
N LYS A 91 -6.50 9.81 -17.36
CA LYS A 91 -7.21 10.38 -18.51
C LYS A 91 -7.81 9.24 -19.33
N GLY A 92 -9.12 9.04 -19.22
CA GLY A 92 -9.78 7.88 -19.83
C GLY A 92 -9.28 6.58 -19.19
N LYS A 93 -8.65 5.70 -19.98
CA LYS A 93 -8.06 4.43 -19.50
C LYS A 93 -6.57 4.50 -19.25
N LEU A 94 -5.99 5.70 -19.28
CA LEU A 94 -4.58 5.94 -19.03
C LEU A 94 -4.38 6.38 -17.60
N PHE A 95 -3.36 5.82 -16.96
CA PHE A 95 -2.80 6.19 -15.67
C PHE A 95 -1.41 6.78 -15.92
N PHE A 96 -1.13 7.89 -15.25
CA PHE A 96 0.13 8.62 -15.35
C PHE A 96 0.78 8.68 -13.99
N GLU A 97 2.08 8.42 -13.93
CA GLU A 97 2.90 8.47 -12.73
C GLU A 97 4.10 9.37 -13.01
N TYR A 98 4.09 10.58 -12.45
CA TYR A 98 5.19 11.53 -12.54
C TYR A 98 6.11 11.35 -11.34
N HIS A 99 7.40 11.14 -11.59
CA HIS A 99 8.41 10.83 -10.59
C HIS A 99 9.26 12.08 -10.29
N GLU A 100 9.28 12.54 -9.03
CA GLU A 100 10.02 13.75 -8.64
C GLU A 100 11.54 13.60 -8.75
N ASN A 101 12.05 12.37 -8.63
CA ASN A 101 13.48 12.06 -8.70
C ASN A 101 14.03 12.13 -10.13
N SER A 102 13.24 11.78 -11.15
CA SER A 102 13.68 11.82 -12.56
C SER A 102 13.06 12.93 -13.39
N ASP A 103 12.01 13.61 -12.90
CA ASP A 103 11.21 14.60 -13.68
C ASP A 103 10.52 13.96 -14.91
N GLU A 104 10.36 12.64 -14.90
CA GLU A 104 9.75 11.87 -15.99
C GLU A 104 8.35 11.36 -15.63
N THR A 105 7.56 11.05 -16.66
CA THR A 105 6.20 10.51 -16.49
C THR A 105 6.05 9.15 -17.15
N ASP A 106 5.86 8.13 -16.32
CA ASP A 106 5.42 6.83 -16.77
C ASP A 106 3.94 6.87 -17.14
N THR A 107 3.60 6.13 -18.20
CA THR A 107 2.23 6.01 -18.70
C THR A 107 1.85 4.55 -18.83
N TYR A 108 0.72 4.21 -18.22
CA TYR A 108 0.15 2.89 -18.22
C TYR A 108 -1.28 2.92 -18.72
N LYS A 109 -1.70 1.90 -19.44
CA LYS A 109 -3.11 1.57 -19.58
C LYS A 109 -3.54 0.76 -18.37
N TYR A 110 -4.64 1.13 -17.73
CA TYR A 110 -5.11 0.45 -16.54
C TYR A 110 -6.53 -0.12 -16.70
N VAL A 111 -6.79 -1.23 -15.99
CA VAL A 111 -8.12 -1.83 -15.86
C VAL A 111 -8.30 -2.28 -14.42
N LEU A 112 -9.37 -1.81 -13.76
CA LEU A 112 -9.82 -2.36 -12.49
C LEU A 112 -10.38 -3.77 -12.73
N LEU A 113 -9.75 -4.79 -12.17
CA LEU A 113 -10.20 -6.17 -12.24
C LEU A 113 -11.33 -6.43 -11.22
N ASN A 114 -11.20 -5.81 -10.04
CA ASN A 114 -12.19 -5.76 -8.97
C ASN A 114 -11.85 -4.60 -8.01
N LYS A 115 -12.55 -4.50 -6.87
CA LYS A 115 -12.34 -3.41 -5.89
C LYS A 115 -10.94 -3.39 -5.27
N ASP A 116 -10.24 -4.53 -5.27
CA ASP A 116 -8.94 -4.74 -4.64
C ASP A 116 -7.84 -5.06 -5.65
N GLN A 117 -8.09 -5.04 -6.95
CA GLN A 117 -7.06 -5.35 -7.95
C GLN A 117 -7.17 -4.47 -9.19
N ALA A 118 -6.04 -3.90 -9.58
CA ALA A 118 -5.89 -3.10 -10.79
C ALA A 118 -4.75 -3.69 -11.64
N LYS A 119 -5.03 -3.97 -12.90
CA LYS A 119 -4.01 -4.40 -13.87
C LYS A 119 -3.49 -3.19 -14.62
N PHE A 120 -2.18 -3.13 -14.79
CA PHE A 120 -1.48 -2.12 -15.57
C PHE A 120 -0.72 -2.75 -16.73
N GLU A 121 -0.72 -2.06 -17.86
CA GLU A 121 -0.03 -2.39 -19.09
C GLU A 121 0.79 -1.17 -19.49
N MET A 122 2.10 -1.34 -19.57
CA MET A 122 3.04 -0.26 -19.89
C MET A 122 2.78 0.29 -21.29
N ILE A 123 2.76 1.62 -21.41
CA ILE A 123 2.70 2.33 -22.69
C ILE A 123 4.00 3.08 -22.92
N ASN A 124 4.48 3.79 -21.89
CA ASN A 124 5.72 4.55 -21.93
C ASN A 124 6.35 4.57 -20.54
N THR A 125 7.66 4.41 -20.46
CA THR A 125 8.43 4.59 -19.24
C THR A 125 9.83 5.09 -19.64
N GLU A 126 10.52 5.73 -18.70
CA GLU A 126 11.91 6.14 -18.87
C GLU A 126 12.85 4.93 -19.05
N VAL A 127 12.60 3.85 -18.32
CA VAL A 127 13.51 2.71 -18.25
C VAL A 127 13.22 1.70 -19.35
N GLU A 128 14.23 1.34 -20.12
CA GLU A 128 14.06 0.28 -21.12
C GLU A 128 13.92 -1.10 -20.45
N PHE A 129 12.72 -1.66 -20.49
CA PHE A 129 12.48 -3.04 -20.06
C PHE A 129 12.78 -4.04 -21.19
N GLU A 130 13.23 -5.24 -20.81
CA GLU A 130 13.38 -6.38 -21.72
C GLU A 130 12.02 -6.81 -22.26
N ASP A 131 11.00 -6.89 -21.40
CA ASP A 131 9.61 -7.15 -21.81
C ASP A 131 8.92 -5.86 -22.28
N LYS A 132 8.82 -5.68 -23.60
CA LYS A 132 8.09 -4.56 -24.20
C LYS A 132 6.57 -4.61 -23.98
N ASN A 133 6.02 -5.73 -23.51
CA ASN A 133 4.61 -5.89 -23.15
C ASN A 133 4.42 -6.00 -21.63
N TYR A 134 5.26 -5.27 -20.89
CA TYR A 134 5.24 -5.29 -19.44
C TYR A 134 3.84 -5.05 -18.86
N THR A 135 3.43 -5.97 -17.99
CA THR A 135 2.18 -5.86 -17.23
C THR A 135 2.39 -6.27 -15.78
N PHE A 136 1.68 -5.59 -14.89
CA PHE A 136 1.64 -5.94 -13.48
C PHE A 136 0.22 -5.80 -12.92
N ILE A 137 0.02 -6.37 -11.73
CA ILE A 137 -1.23 -6.25 -10.98
C ILE A 137 -0.87 -5.63 -9.64
N ASP A 138 -1.48 -4.49 -9.37
CA ASP A 138 -1.56 -3.98 -8.02
C ASP A 138 -2.72 -4.64 -7.29
N THR A 139 -2.44 -5.09 -6.08
CA THR A 139 -3.45 -5.58 -5.14
C THR A 139 -3.59 -4.58 -4.01
N ARG A 140 -4.81 -4.16 -3.72
CA ARG A 140 -5.10 -3.23 -2.63
C ARG A 140 -4.72 -3.89 -1.33
N VAL A 141 -3.94 -3.18 -0.54
CA VAL A 141 -3.79 -3.48 0.88
C VAL A 141 -5.12 -3.10 1.52
N SER A 142 -6.00 -4.08 1.70
CA SER A 142 -7.32 -3.83 2.29
C SER A 142 -7.15 -3.32 3.73
N ASP A 143 -8.11 -2.55 4.24
CA ASP A 143 -8.18 -2.28 5.69
C ASP A 143 -8.39 -3.57 6.51
N THR A 144 -8.64 -4.70 5.84
CA THR A 144 -8.63 -6.06 6.41
C THR A 144 -7.22 -6.68 6.45
N LYS A 145 -6.22 -6.04 5.83
CA LYS A 145 -4.79 -6.07 6.19
C LYS A 145 -4.42 -4.90 7.13
N SER A 146 -5.35 -4.46 7.98
CA SER A 146 -5.07 -3.60 9.14
C SER A 146 -5.81 -4.12 10.39
N LYS A 147 -5.38 -5.30 10.84
CA LYS A 147 -5.57 -5.77 12.23
C LYS A 147 -4.65 -6.93 12.61
N ASP A 148 -3.91 -7.45 11.64
CA ASP A 148 -2.61 -8.05 11.84
C ASP A 148 -1.65 -7.32 10.89
N SER A 149 -1.24 -6.08 11.22
CA SER A 149 0.21 -5.90 11.15
C SER A 149 0.71 -7.00 12.08
N ALA A 150 1.59 -7.89 11.59
CA ALA A 150 2.30 -8.71 12.55
C ALA A 150 2.85 -7.71 13.54
N LYS A 151 2.31 -7.68 14.77
CA LYS A 151 2.91 -6.96 15.85
C LYS A 151 4.26 -7.67 15.97
N ASP A 152 5.24 -7.09 15.29
CA ASP A 152 6.61 -7.59 15.18
C ASP A 152 7.47 -6.92 16.25
N GLY A 153 6.94 -5.86 16.87
CA GLY A 153 7.60 -5.11 17.92
C GLY A 153 8.76 -4.29 17.38
N LEU A 154 8.92 -4.09 16.06
CA LEU A 154 10.08 -3.37 15.53
C LEU A 154 9.91 -1.84 15.53
N SER A 155 8.71 -1.36 15.87
CA SER A 155 8.44 0.06 16.15
C SER A 155 7.36 0.23 17.22
N ILE A 156 7.20 1.45 17.75
CA ILE A 156 6.13 1.78 18.71
C ILE A 156 4.74 1.57 18.09
N GLU A 157 4.58 1.86 16.80
CA GLU A 157 3.33 1.69 16.05
C GLU A 157 2.94 0.21 15.92
N ASN A 158 3.94 -0.68 15.84
CA ASN A 158 3.78 -2.14 15.73
C ASN A 158 4.07 -2.88 17.04
N ALA A 159 4.06 -2.19 18.18
CA ALA A 159 4.42 -2.76 19.47
C ALA A 159 3.59 -4.01 19.84
N ILE A 160 4.26 -4.99 20.43
CA ILE A 160 3.65 -6.23 20.94
C ILE A 160 2.82 -5.90 22.16
N LYS A 161 1.53 -6.24 22.16
CA LYS A 161 0.72 -6.07 23.37
C LYS A 161 0.92 -7.27 24.28
N VAL A 162 1.51 -7.02 25.44
CA VAL A 162 1.83 -8.03 26.46
C VAL A 162 0.97 -7.83 27.71
N LYS A 163 0.80 -8.91 28.47
CA LYS A 163 0.09 -8.88 29.76
C LYS A 163 1.03 -8.89 30.95
N SER A 164 2.31 -9.16 30.74
CA SER A 164 3.34 -9.15 31.78
C SER A 164 4.73 -8.96 31.19
N ILE A 165 5.67 -8.56 32.04
CA ILE A 165 7.09 -8.45 31.69
C ILE A 165 7.64 -9.80 31.19
N ALA A 166 7.18 -10.93 31.74
CA ALA A 166 7.64 -12.24 31.31
C ALA A 166 7.34 -12.51 29.81
N GLU A 167 6.18 -12.07 29.32
CA GLU A 167 5.80 -12.22 27.91
C GLU A 167 6.73 -11.42 26.96
N GLU A 168 7.29 -10.29 27.43
CA GLU A 168 8.24 -9.48 26.64
C GLU A 168 9.53 -10.25 26.37
N TYR A 169 10.11 -10.83 27.42
CA TYR A 169 11.34 -11.60 27.33
C TYR A 169 11.14 -12.93 26.57
N GLU A 170 9.97 -13.56 26.69
CA GLU A 170 9.63 -14.74 25.90
C GLU A 170 9.56 -14.42 24.41
N TYR A 171 8.91 -13.31 24.06
CA TYR A 171 8.83 -12.84 22.68
C TYR A 171 10.21 -12.53 22.12
N ALA A 172 11.01 -11.72 22.83
CA ALA A 172 12.32 -11.30 22.35
C ALA A 172 13.27 -12.49 22.12
N ARG A 173 13.30 -13.47 23.04
CA ARG A 173 14.13 -14.68 22.89
C ARG A 173 13.69 -15.58 21.75
N LYS A 174 12.39 -15.62 21.45
CA LYS A 174 11.85 -16.41 20.33
C LYS A 174 12.23 -15.80 18.98
N ASN A 175 12.24 -14.48 18.88
CA ASN A 175 12.47 -13.76 17.63
C ASN A 175 13.95 -13.38 17.40
N CYS A 176 14.77 -13.39 18.46
CA CYS A 176 16.18 -13.09 18.42
C CYS A 176 16.99 -14.24 19.05
N HIS A 177 17.29 -15.27 18.25
CA HIS A 177 18.12 -16.39 18.70
C HIS A 177 19.57 -15.92 18.87
N ASP A 178 20.22 -16.30 19.98
CA ASP A 178 21.60 -15.95 20.32
C ASP A 178 21.91 -14.45 20.46
N CYS A 179 20.90 -13.63 20.76
CA CYS A 179 21.09 -12.20 20.96
C CYS A 179 21.49 -11.83 22.39
N GLU A 180 22.42 -10.88 22.53
CA GLU A 180 22.83 -10.29 23.81
C GLU A 180 21.92 -9.10 24.15
N LEU A 181 21.29 -9.10 25.32
CA LEU A 181 20.51 -7.95 25.80
C LEU A 181 21.45 -6.78 26.13
N LEU A 182 21.31 -5.67 25.41
CA LEU A 182 22.09 -4.46 25.61
C LEU A 182 21.45 -3.53 26.65
N GLY A 183 20.12 -3.49 26.72
CA GLY A 183 19.43 -2.63 27.68
C GLY A 183 17.92 -2.63 27.56
N GLN A 184 17.29 -2.10 28.60
CA GLN A 184 15.84 -1.90 28.70
C GLN A 184 15.56 -0.41 28.92
N SER A 185 14.47 0.11 28.37
CA SER A 185 14.04 1.50 28.55
C SER A 185 12.52 1.62 28.57
N LEU A 186 12.00 2.41 29.52
CA LEU A 186 10.58 2.78 29.57
C LEU A 186 10.35 4.02 28.71
N LEU A 187 9.36 3.97 27.84
CA LEU A 187 9.00 5.02 26.90
C LEU A 187 7.54 5.44 27.08
N GLU A 188 7.24 6.69 26.73
CA GLU A 188 5.87 7.17 26.61
C GLU A 188 5.65 7.74 25.20
N HIS A 189 4.60 7.27 24.53
CA HIS A 189 4.21 7.79 23.22
C HIS A 189 2.71 7.98 23.15
N LYS A 190 2.27 9.22 22.86
CA LYS A 190 0.84 9.60 22.82
C LYS A 190 0.08 9.24 24.11
N GLY A 191 0.73 9.42 25.27
CA GLY A 191 0.15 9.12 26.59
C GLY A 191 -0.03 7.63 26.90
N LYS A 192 0.62 6.75 26.14
CA LYS A 192 0.66 5.30 26.42
C LYS A 192 2.08 4.87 26.82
N PRO A 193 2.22 4.01 27.84
CA PRO A 193 3.50 3.46 28.26
C PRO A 193 3.94 2.29 27.36
N TYR A 194 5.23 2.25 27.04
CA TYR A 194 5.86 1.17 26.28
C TYR A 194 7.18 0.78 26.93
N ASP A 195 7.58 -0.49 26.82
CA ASP A 195 8.93 -0.93 27.11
C ASP A 195 9.70 -1.19 25.81
N GLU A 196 10.96 -0.76 25.75
CA GLU A 196 11.94 -1.10 24.72
C GLU A 196 12.98 -2.07 25.30
N LEU A 197 13.17 -3.20 24.62
CA LEU A 197 14.30 -4.11 24.86
C LEU A 197 15.25 -4.05 23.66
N ARG A 198 16.50 -3.66 23.89
CA ARG A 198 17.55 -3.57 22.86
C ARG A 198 18.48 -4.76 22.94
N PHE A 199 18.77 -5.36 21.81
CA PHE A 199 19.62 -6.54 21.69
C PHE A 199 20.69 -6.35 20.63
N LYS A 200 21.77 -7.12 20.74
CA LYS A 200 22.78 -7.30 19.70
C LYS A 200 22.71 -8.73 19.17
N ASN A 201 22.56 -8.89 17.86
CA ASN A 201 22.54 -10.21 17.22
C ASN A 201 23.97 -10.75 16.97
N ALA A 202 24.06 -11.99 16.48
CA ALA A 202 25.33 -12.66 16.18
C ALA A 202 26.19 -11.91 15.13
N ASP A 203 25.54 -11.18 14.23
CA ASP A 203 26.20 -10.35 13.20
C ASP A 203 26.68 -8.99 13.75
N GLY A 204 26.42 -8.72 15.04
CA GLY A 204 26.80 -7.49 15.72
C GLY A 204 25.85 -6.31 15.49
N GLN A 205 24.71 -6.53 14.85
CA GLN A 205 23.68 -5.52 14.60
C GLN A 205 22.77 -5.35 15.82
N GLU A 206 22.32 -4.12 16.06
CA GLU A 206 21.36 -3.82 17.12
C GLU A 206 19.92 -3.96 16.62
N VAL A 207 19.06 -4.56 17.44
CA VAL A 207 17.62 -4.69 17.20
C VAL A 207 16.85 -4.30 18.46
N SER A 208 15.81 -3.48 18.29
CA SER A 208 14.90 -3.08 19.35
C SER A 208 13.56 -3.78 19.21
N TYR A 209 13.01 -4.25 20.33
CA TYR A 209 11.63 -4.72 20.43
C TYR A 209 10.83 -3.80 21.37
N TYR A 210 9.67 -3.33 20.89
CA TYR A 210 8.75 -2.43 21.57
C TYR A 210 7.50 -3.18 22.04
N PHE A 211 7.13 -2.97 23.29
CA PHE A 211 6.03 -3.65 23.97
C PHE A 211 5.01 -2.63 24.49
N ASP A 212 3.73 -2.80 24.15
CA ASP A 212 2.63 -2.04 24.74
C ASP A 212 2.27 -2.65 26.10
N ILE A 213 2.69 -1.95 27.16
CA ILE A 213 2.54 -2.37 28.57
C ILE A 213 1.32 -1.72 29.24
N SER A 214 0.46 -1.05 28.48
CA SER A 214 -0.76 -0.38 28.99
C SER A 214 -1.68 -1.32 29.77
N SER A 215 -1.55 -2.65 29.56
CA SER A 215 -2.26 -3.70 30.30
C SER A 215 -2.04 -3.63 31.80
N PHE A 216 -0.80 -3.36 32.24
CA PHE A 216 -0.37 -3.59 33.62
C PHE A 216 0.45 -2.43 34.21
N TYR A 217 0.98 -1.53 33.38
CA TYR A 217 1.75 -0.38 33.86
C TYR A 217 0.90 0.56 34.75
N GLY A 218 1.45 0.95 35.91
CA GLY A 218 0.83 1.90 36.84
C GLY A 218 -0.37 1.37 37.64
N LYS A 219 -0.69 0.08 37.55
CA LYS A 219 -1.76 -0.56 38.35
C LYS A 219 -1.14 -1.19 39.60
N TRP A 220 -1.12 -0.43 40.69
CA TRP A 220 -0.64 -0.84 42.02
C TRP A 220 -1.75 -0.65 43.05
#